data_AF-A0A3B9ALX8-F1
#
_entry.id   AF-A0A3B9ALX8-F1
#
_cell.length_a   1.000
_cell.length_b   1.000
_cell.length_c   1.000
_cell.angle_alpha   90.00
_cell.angle_beta   90.00
_cell.angle_gamma   90.00
#
_symmetry.space_group_name_H-M   'P 1'
#
loop_
_entity.id
_entity.type
_entity.pdbx_description
1 polymer ?
#
loop_
_entity_poly.entity_id
_entity_poly.type
_entity_poly.pdbx_seq_one_letter_code
_entity_poly.pdbx_strand_id
1 'polypeptide(L)'
;MSLHNIFITGQYKLGGDFDPHKLTDEELEQHIERVFKQLHSISVEWQTVWNHPRKAQEQQILRNQFLWASSELEYATQVWETRQISMR
;
A
#
# COMPACT_ATOMS: atom_id res chain seq x y z
N MET A 1 -16.63 9.81 -20.26
CA MET A 1 -15.78 8.67 -19.89
C MET A 1 -15.96 8.45 -18.40
N SER A 2 -16.69 7.40 -18.03
CA SER A 2 -16.93 7.04 -16.62
C SER A 2 -15.65 6.42 -16.07
N LEU A 3 -14.92 7.16 -15.23
CA LEU A 3 -13.88 6.58 -14.39
C LEU A 3 -14.60 5.53 -13.54
N HIS A 4 -14.24 4.27 -13.76
CA HIS A 4 -14.67 3.17 -12.91
C HIS A 4 -14.30 3.55 -11.49
N ASN A 5 -15.29 3.97 -10.71
CA ASN A 5 -15.24 3.95 -9.26
C ASN A 5 -15.01 2.49 -8.89
N ILE A 6 -13.74 2.10 -8.81
CA ILE A 6 -13.33 1.01 -7.96
C ILE A 6 -13.67 1.54 -6.58
N PHE A 7 -14.89 1.24 -6.14
CA PHE A 7 -15.22 1.18 -4.75
C PHE A 7 -14.13 0.35 -4.10
N ILE A 8 -13.18 1.02 -3.45
CA ILE A 8 -12.26 0.42 -2.49
C ILE A 8 -13.14 0.07 -1.27
N THR A 9 -14.10 -0.83 -1.46
CA THR A 9 -14.96 -1.47 -0.45
C THR A 9 -14.34 -2.79 0.02
N GLY A 10 -13.03 -2.96 -0.18
CA GLY A 10 -12.29 -3.82 0.73
C GLY A 10 -12.32 -3.15 2.09
N GLN A 11 -12.90 -3.79 3.10
CA GLN A 11 -12.56 -3.49 4.48
C GLN A 11 -11.07 -3.77 4.65
N TYR A 12 -10.20 -2.80 4.33
CA TYR A 12 -8.78 -2.90 4.63
C TYR A 12 -8.69 -2.89 6.14
N LYS A 13 -8.41 -4.06 6.73
CA LYS A 13 -8.19 -4.21 8.15
C LYS A 13 -7.08 -3.25 8.56
N LEU A 14 -7.48 -2.17 9.20
CA LEU A 14 -6.60 -1.29 9.95
C LEU A 14 -5.99 -2.13 11.07
N GLY A 15 -4.78 -2.63 10.84
CA GLY A 15 -3.95 -3.26 11.86
C GLY A 15 -4.33 -4.70 12.23
N GLY A 16 -3.31 -5.55 12.23
CA GLY A 16 -3.35 -6.89 12.78
C GLY A 16 -2.83 -7.92 11.78
N ASP A 17 -1.54 -8.26 11.92
CA ASP A 17 -0.92 -9.50 11.43
C ASP A 17 -0.20 -9.50 10.06
N PHE A 18 0.16 -8.36 9.47
CA PHE A 18 1.16 -8.41 8.38
C PHE A 18 2.54 -8.76 8.95
N ASP A 19 3.03 -9.94 8.60
CA ASP A 19 4.35 -10.44 8.95
C ASP A 19 5.02 -11.04 7.71
N PRO A 20 5.90 -10.30 7.00
CA PRO A 20 6.56 -10.74 5.79
C PRO A 20 7.49 -11.94 6.03
N HIS A 21 7.92 -12.20 7.28
CA HIS A 21 8.73 -13.38 7.58
C HIS A 21 7.97 -14.70 7.40
N LYS A 22 6.63 -14.67 7.44
CA LYS A 22 5.78 -15.86 7.25
C LYS A 22 5.47 -16.17 5.78
N LEU A 23 5.75 -15.24 4.88
CA LEU A 23 5.52 -15.42 3.45
C LEU A 23 6.65 -16.23 2.81
N THR A 24 6.32 -17.07 1.83
CA THR A 24 7.31 -17.59 0.88
C THR A 24 7.89 -16.46 0.03
N ASP A 25 8.98 -16.73 -0.69
CA ASP A 25 9.61 -15.71 -1.55
C ASP A 25 8.67 -15.24 -2.66
N GLU A 26 7.96 -16.15 -3.31
CA GLU A 26 6.97 -15.80 -4.35
C GLU A 26 5.82 -14.96 -3.79
N GLU A 27 5.28 -15.34 -2.62
CA GLU A 27 4.22 -14.56 -1.95
C GLU A 27 4.71 -13.17 -1.53
N LEU A 28 5.98 -13.07 -1.12
CA LEU A 28 6.60 -11.81 -0.73
C LEU A 28 6.80 -10.88 -1.93
N GLU A 29 7.24 -11.39 -3.09
CA GLU A 29 7.33 -10.62 -4.33
C GLU A 29 5.95 -10.11 -4.79
N GLN A 30 4.95 -11.00 -4.83
CA GLN A 30 3.58 -10.65 -5.19
C GLN A 30 2.98 -9.62 -4.22
N HIS A 31 3.32 -9.73 -2.93
CA HIS A 31 2.92 -8.76 -1.92
C HIS A 31 3.53 -7.38 -2.21
N ILE A 32 4.85 -7.31 -2.43
CA ILE A 32 5.57 -6.07 -2.77
C ILE A 32 4.94 -5.41 -4.00
N GLU A 33 4.70 -6.16 -5.08
CA GLU A 33 4.09 -5.64 -6.31
C GLU A 33 2.68 -5.06 -6.06
N ARG A 34 1.88 -5.76 -5.25
CA ARG A 34 0.54 -5.30 -4.87
C ARG A 34 0.58 -4.01 -4.06
N VAL A 35 1.48 -3.89 -3.08
CA VAL A 35 1.61 -2.67 -2.28
C VAL A 35 2.10 -1.49 -3.14
N PHE A 36 2.99 -1.73 -4.11
CA PHE A 36 3.38 -0.73 -5.10
C PHE A 36 2.19 -0.23 -5.93
N LYS A 37 1.36 -1.14 -6.45
CA LYS A 37 0.14 -0.78 -7.19
C LYS A 37 -0.83 0.04 -6.32
N GLN A 38 -0.94 -0.30 -5.04
CA GLN A 38 -1.75 0.45 -4.09
C GLN A 38 -1.22 1.87 -3.85
N LEU A 39 0.09 2.03 -3.60
CA LEU A 39 0.72 3.35 -3.46
C LEU A 39 0.52 4.22 -4.71
N HIS A 40 0.60 3.62 -5.89
CA HIS A 40 0.30 4.31 -7.15
C HIS A 40 -1.17 4.78 -7.21
N SER A 41 -2.14 3.92 -6.87
CA SER A 41 -3.56 4.29 -6.83
C SER A 41 -3.81 5.46 -5.87
N ILE A 42 -3.25 5.39 -4.65
CA ILE A 42 -3.36 6.45 -3.65
C ILE A 42 -2.78 7.76 -4.20
N SER A 43 -1.65 7.70 -4.89
CA SER A 43 -1.01 8.87 -5.49
C SER A 43 -1.87 9.50 -6.60
N VAL A 44 -2.55 8.69 -7.41
CA VAL A 44 -3.50 9.16 -8.43
C VAL A 44 -4.71 9.82 -7.76
N GLU A 45 -5.29 9.18 -6.74
CA GLU A 45 -6.43 9.74 -5.99
C GLU A 45 -6.07 11.04 -5.27
N TRP A 46 -4.84 11.14 -4.74
CA TRP A 46 -4.34 12.33 -4.06
C TRP A 46 -4.41 13.58 -4.96
N GLN A 47 -4.09 13.42 -6.25
CA GLN A 47 -4.16 14.52 -7.23
C GLN A 47 -5.58 15.10 -7.35
N THR A 48 -6.62 14.28 -7.10
CA THR A 48 -8.02 14.70 -7.21
C THR A 48 -8.54 15.41 -5.96
N VAL A 49 -7.79 15.39 -4.86
CA VAL A 49 -8.25 15.94 -3.56
C VAL A 49 -7.31 16.96 -2.93
N TRP A 50 -6.01 16.97 -3.26
CA TRP A 50 -4.95 17.75 -2.58
C TRP A 50 -5.28 19.24 -2.35
N ASN A 51 -5.93 19.91 -3.29
CA ASN A 51 -6.27 21.34 -3.19
C ASN A 51 -7.75 21.62 -2.91
N HIS A 52 -8.53 20.62 -2.48
CA HIS A 52 -9.94 20.79 -2.19
C HIS A 52 -10.19 20.87 -0.67
N PRO A 53 -10.35 22.07 -0.08
CA PRO A 53 -10.53 22.21 1.37
C PRO A 53 -11.80 21.54 1.91
N ARG A 54 -12.82 21.33 1.05
CA ARG A 54 -14.03 20.56 1.39
C ARG A 54 -13.81 19.05 1.48
N LYS A 55 -12.64 18.57 1.04
CA LYS A 55 -12.24 17.16 1.02
C LYS A 55 -11.19 16.82 2.08
N ALA A 56 -11.06 17.63 3.14
CA ALA A 56 -10.06 17.43 4.18
C ALA A 56 -10.11 16.03 4.82
N GLN A 57 -11.30 15.45 4.97
CA GLN A 57 -11.45 14.08 5.48
C GLN A 57 -10.88 13.04 4.50
N GLU A 58 -11.16 13.18 3.21
CA GLU A 58 -10.63 12.29 2.16
C GLU A 58 -9.11 12.42 2.04
N GLN A 59 -8.57 13.64 2.17
CA GLN A 59 -7.13 13.87 2.27
C GLN A 59 -6.53 13.16 3.48
N GLN A 60 -7.15 13.23 4.66
CA GLN A 60 -6.63 12.54 5.83
C GLN A 60 -6.65 11.01 5.65
N ILE A 61 -7.70 10.47 5.03
CA ILE A 61 -7.82 9.03 4.74
C ILE A 61 -6.70 8.58 3.79
N LEU A 62 -6.53 9.26 2.65
CA LEU A 62 -5.49 8.92 1.68
C LEU A 62 -4.09 9.06 2.28
N ARG A 63 -3.87 10.08 3.13
CA ARG A 63 -2.59 10.25 3.83
C ARG A 63 -2.29 9.06 4.74
N ASN A 64 -3.28 8.63 5.52
CA ASN A 64 -3.11 7.48 6.41
C ASN A 64 -2.87 6.19 5.63
N GLN A 65 -3.60 5.98 4.52
CA GLN A 65 -3.39 4.84 3.64
C GLN A 65 -2.00 4.83 3.00
N PHE A 66 -1.52 6.00 2.56
CA PHE A 66 -0.17 6.15 1.99
C PHE A 66 0.89 5.76 3.02
N LEU A 67 0.85 6.35 4.21
CA LEU A 67 1.82 6.09 5.28
C LEU A 67 1.86 4.60 5.65
N TRP A 68 0.70 3.96 5.72
CA TRP A 68 0.62 2.55 6.04
C TRP A 68 1.20 1.65 4.93
N ALA A 69 0.78 1.87 3.68
CA ALA A 69 1.29 1.11 2.55
C ALA A 69 2.80 1.32 2.35
N SER A 70 3.33 2.51 2.62
CA SER A 70 4.78 2.77 2.60
C SER A 70 5.51 1.96 3.67
N SER A 71 4.98 1.90 4.90
CA SER A 71 5.59 1.12 5.97
C SER A 71 5.54 -0.39 5.70
N GLU A 72 4.43 -0.88 5.13
CA GLU A 72 4.29 -2.28 4.73
C GLU A 72 5.28 -2.65 3.63
N LEU A 73 5.41 -1.78 2.62
CA LEU A 73 6.38 -1.96 1.53
C LEU A 73 7.81 -2.02 2.07
N GLU A 74 8.19 -1.05 2.91
CA GLU A 74 9.54 -0.99 3.50
C GLU A 74 9.88 -2.28 4.24
N TYR A 75 8.97 -2.76 5.09
CA TYR A 75 9.20 -3.97 5.86
C TYR A 75 9.30 -5.22 4.97
N ALA A 76 8.41 -5.34 3.97
CA ALA A 76 8.44 -6.43 3.01
C ALA A 76 9.76 -6.45 2.20
N THR A 77 10.21 -5.28 1.73
CA THR A 77 11.46 -5.14 0.97
C THR A 77 12.69 -5.43 1.83
N GLN A 78 12.70 -5.04 3.10
CA GLN A 78 13.80 -5.34 4.01
C GLN A 78 13.96 -6.86 4.23
N VAL A 79 12.84 -7.57 4.41
CA VAL A 79 12.87 -9.03 4.54
C VAL A 79 13.34 -9.68 3.24
N TRP A 80 12.83 -9.20 2.09
CA TRP A 80 13.26 -9.67 0.78
C TRP A 80 14.78 -9.55 0.59
N GLU A 81 15.33 -8.35 0.80
CA GLU A 81 16.77 -8.09 0.67
C GLU A 81 17.61 -8.96 1.62
N THR A 82 17.15 -9.14 2.86
CA THR A 82 17.83 -9.99 3.85
C THR A 82 17.90 -11.45 3.40
N ARG A 83 16.82 -11.97 2.80
CA ARG A 83 16.79 -13.34 2.26
C ARG A 83 17.73 -13.49 1.07
N GLN A 84 17.76 -12.50 0.17
CA GLN A 84 18.66 -12.53 -1.00
C GLN A 84 20.15 -12.49 -0.61
N ILE A 85 20.50 -11.79 0.47
CA ILE A 85 21.87 -11.78 1.00
C ILE A 85 22.21 -13.13 1.67
N SER A 86 21.27 -13.71 2.42
CA SER A 86 21.51 -14.96 3.17
C SER A 86 21.63 -16.21 2.28
N MET A 87 21.18 -16.14 1.02
CA MET A 87 21.30 -17.22 0.04
C MET A 87 22.58 -17.17 -0.81
N ARG A 88 23.41 -16.13 -0.65
CA ARG A 88 24.72 -15.97 -1.30
C ARG A 88 25.85 -16.50 -0.42
#